data_AF-A0A2G2VCM3-F1
#
_entry.id   AF-A0A2G2VCM3-F1
#
_cell.length_a   1.000
_cell.length_b   1.000
_cell.length_c   1.000
_cell.angle_alpha   90.00
_cell.angle_beta   90.00
_cell.angle_gamma   90.00
#
_symmetry.space_group_name_H-M   'P 1'
#
loop_
_entity.id
_entity.type
_entity.pdbx_description
1 polymer ?
#
loop_
_entity_poly.entity_id
_entity_poly.type
_entity_poly.pdbx_seq_one_letter_code
_entity_poly.pdbx_strand_id
1 'polypeptide(L)'
;MIRVIEETFAEDHGPRVRWYVMTDDDTVLLIDNLVSVLSKYDHTKYYYAGMNSECVVSNFGNSFQMAFGGAGYALSYPLAQAVAKNMDTCIKSYPNVYGSDHMLQACIADLGVTITLEKGFHQIDLHNDISGFLSAHPQSPFLSIHHLDAVDPIFPSMNRFEALNHLMKAANVDQSRLLQQSTCYNKKHNWTFSVSWGYSVQIYDKIHAQSYIAMPIETFGEWRKGAWPPYMFNVRGLKSNNGNSCGEVPNVLFFDSLEGTSMNHVVTTYVMKTPRSCGSSGNDDHSIDGILKIHVFSPIHKLHVGITYLDKATQTENIEEDTLEKILNTLTTLSMKVDSMGTEIEKLKTNEDKLKSITTNQLTQQCAELCRSEDNKIPELEGDVGTLHKTHNIYQSISVGETNEARSRGGD
;
A
#
# COMPACT_ATOMS: atom_id res chain seq x y z
N MET A 1 -9.97 25.61 9.08
CA MET A 1 -10.50 24.27 9.43
C MET A 1 -9.85 23.64 10.67
N ILE A 2 -8.60 23.95 11.06
CA ILE A 2 -7.95 23.32 12.24
C ILE A 2 -8.76 23.43 13.55
N ARG A 3 -9.51 24.52 13.76
CA ARG A 3 -10.32 24.73 14.98
C ARG A 3 -11.65 23.97 14.99
N VAL A 4 -12.05 23.30 13.91
CA VAL A 4 -13.36 22.65 13.84
C VAL A 4 -13.55 21.60 14.94
N ILE A 5 -12.49 20.91 15.36
CA ILE A 5 -12.56 19.97 16.49
C ILE A 5 -12.81 20.69 17.81
N GLU A 6 -12.14 21.83 18.04
CA GLU A 6 -12.35 22.66 19.23
C GLU A 6 -13.79 23.19 19.26
N GLU A 7 -14.28 23.71 18.13
CA GLU A 7 -15.64 24.24 17.97
C GLU A 7 -16.70 23.13 18.15
N THR A 8 -16.52 21.99 17.49
CA THR A 8 -17.45 20.84 17.59
C THR A 8 -17.49 20.28 19.01
N PHE A 9 -16.33 20.19 19.68
CA PHE A 9 -16.27 19.76 21.07
C PHE A 9 -16.94 20.77 22.01
N ALA A 10 -16.82 22.07 21.74
CA ALA A 10 -17.50 23.09 22.54
C ALA A 10 -19.03 23.00 22.41
N GLU A 11 -19.55 22.76 21.21
CA GLU A 11 -20.99 22.71 20.93
C GLU A 11 -21.65 21.38 21.34
N ASP A 12 -21.01 20.24 21.08
CA ASP A 12 -21.58 18.90 21.33
C ASP A 12 -20.62 18.01 22.13
N HIS A 13 -20.54 18.28 23.44
CA HIS A 13 -19.86 17.42 24.41
C HIS A 13 -20.83 16.85 25.44
N GLY A 14 -20.66 15.57 25.78
CA GLY A 14 -21.47 14.93 26.81
C GLY A 14 -21.13 13.46 27.02
N PRO A 15 -21.67 12.82 28.07
CA PRO A 15 -21.31 11.45 28.46
C PRO A 15 -21.70 10.37 27.42
N ARG A 16 -22.43 10.75 26.36
CA ARG A 16 -22.89 9.85 25.30
C ARG A 16 -22.01 9.88 24.04
N VAL A 17 -21.24 10.94 23.83
CA VAL A 17 -20.37 11.07 22.66
C VAL A 17 -19.14 10.17 22.86
N ARG A 18 -18.87 9.30 21.90
CA ARG A 18 -17.74 8.35 21.95
C ARG A 18 -16.65 8.68 20.95
N TRP A 19 -17.05 9.23 19.80
CA TRP A 19 -16.18 9.51 18.67
C TRP A 19 -16.60 10.84 18.03
N TYR A 20 -15.61 11.63 17.61
CA TYR A 20 -15.77 12.79 16.75
C TYR A 20 -15.22 12.41 15.39
N VAL A 21 -16.07 12.46 14.36
CA VAL A 21 -15.70 12.12 13.00
C VAL A 21 -15.63 13.40 12.19
N MET A 22 -14.49 13.64 11.55
CA MET A 22 -14.25 14.80 10.70
C MET A 22 -14.13 14.36 9.24
N THR A 23 -14.69 15.15 8.33
CA THR A 23 -14.56 14.95 6.89
C THR A 23 -14.88 16.25 6.13
N ASP A 24 -14.47 16.33 4.87
CA ASP A 24 -14.82 17.45 3.97
C ASP A 24 -16.26 17.32 3.45
N ASP A 25 -16.81 18.41 2.91
CA ASP A 25 -18.22 18.49 2.49
C ASP A 25 -18.55 17.76 1.17
N ASP A 26 -17.52 17.29 0.47
CA ASP A 26 -17.56 16.49 -0.75
C ASP A 26 -17.22 15.00 -0.52
N THR A 27 -17.17 14.57 0.74
CA THR A 27 -16.91 13.19 1.12
C THR A 27 -18.17 12.41 1.47
N VAL A 28 -18.24 11.18 1.00
CA VAL A 28 -19.33 10.26 1.30
C VAL A 28 -18.89 9.26 2.37
N LEU A 29 -19.62 9.21 3.49
CA LEU A 29 -19.37 8.27 4.59
C LEU A 29 -20.34 7.08 4.59
N LEU A 30 -19.79 5.88 4.80
CA LEU A 30 -20.53 4.64 4.95
C LEU A 30 -20.76 4.39 6.46
N ILE A 31 -21.78 5.04 7.00
CA ILE A 31 -22.02 5.14 8.45
C ILE A 31 -22.13 3.78 9.16
N ASP A 32 -22.82 2.80 8.58
CA ASP A 32 -22.94 1.47 9.20
C ASP A 32 -21.57 0.80 9.36
N ASN A 33 -20.74 0.88 8.31
CA ASN A 33 -19.38 0.35 8.35
C ASN A 33 -18.50 1.13 9.32
N LEU A 34 -18.61 2.46 9.33
CA LEU A 34 -17.84 3.33 10.22
C LEU A 34 -18.13 3.01 11.69
N VAL A 35 -19.40 2.93 12.08
CA VAL A 35 -19.79 2.57 13.45
C VAL A 35 -19.27 1.17 13.81
N SER A 36 -19.41 0.21 12.90
CA SER A 36 -18.93 -1.16 13.12
C SER A 36 -17.41 -1.20 13.28
N VAL A 37 -16.66 -0.43 12.50
CA VAL A 37 -15.20 -0.36 12.60
C VAL A 37 -14.78 0.31 13.91
N LEU A 38 -15.38 1.44 14.26
CA LEU A 38 -15.04 2.16 15.49
C LEU A 38 -15.40 1.38 16.75
N SER A 39 -16.38 0.47 16.70
CA SER A 39 -16.71 -0.40 17.83
C SER A 39 -15.62 -1.42 18.19
N LYS A 40 -14.64 -1.65 17.31
CA LYS A 40 -13.47 -2.50 17.61
C LYS A 40 -12.55 -1.88 18.66
N TYR A 41 -12.62 -0.55 18.83
CA TYR A 41 -11.70 0.22 19.66
C TYR A 41 -12.33 0.62 20.99
N ASP A 42 -11.52 0.61 22.04
CA ASP A 42 -11.91 1.14 23.34
C ASP A 42 -11.96 2.66 23.30
N HIS A 43 -13.15 3.20 23.06
CA HIS A 43 -13.38 4.64 22.90
C HIS A 43 -13.03 5.49 24.15
N THR A 44 -12.66 4.87 25.27
CA THR A 44 -12.19 5.55 26.49
C THR A 44 -10.68 5.83 26.47
N LYS A 45 -9.95 5.32 25.47
CA LYS A 45 -8.52 5.59 25.25
C LYS A 45 -8.31 6.58 24.12
N TYR A 46 -7.09 7.07 23.95
CA TYR A 46 -6.75 7.94 22.82
C TYR A 46 -6.62 7.14 21.52
N TYR A 47 -7.48 7.47 20.56
CA TYR A 47 -7.44 6.92 19.22
C TYR A 47 -7.62 8.03 18.19
N TYR A 48 -6.70 8.06 17.22
CA TYR A 48 -6.77 8.85 16.01
C TYR A 48 -6.85 7.88 14.83
N ALA A 49 -8.07 7.55 14.38
CA ALA A 49 -8.30 6.54 13.35
C ALA A 49 -8.57 7.19 11.98
N GLY A 50 -7.87 6.77 10.94
CA GLY A 50 -8.02 7.34 9.59
C GLY A 50 -7.06 6.69 8.62
N MET A 51 -6.84 7.29 7.45
CA MET A 51 -5.90 6.76 6.45
C MET A 51 -5.09 7.87 5.78
N ASN A 52 -3.89 7.48 5.35
CA ASN A 52 -3.06 8.29 4.47
C ASN A 52 -3.67 8.41 3.06
N SER A 53 -3.13 9.34 2.27
CA SER A 53 -3.47 9.46 0.85
C SER A 53 -2.96 8.25 0.05
N GLU A 54 -3.67 7.89 -1.02
CA GLU A 54 -3.20 6.90 -2.00
C GLU A 54 -1.92 7.33 -2.74
N CYS A 55 -1.59 8.63 -2.74
CA CYS A 55 -0.46 9.22 -3.45
C CYS A 55 0.77 9.43 -2.55
N VAL A 56 1.94 8.92 -2.98
CA VAL A 56 3.20 9.05 -2.23
C VAL A 56 3.61 10.51 -2.07
N VAL A 57 3.45 11.34 -3.12
CA VAL A 57 3.83 12.76 -3.08
C VAL A 57 2.99 13.53 -2.07
N SER A 58 1.69 13.26 -1.99
CA SER A 58 0.81 13.89 -0.99
C SER A 58 1.24 13.55 0.43
N ASN A 59 1.59 12.29 0.70
CA ASN A 59 2.07 11.86 2.01
C ASN A 59 3.45 12.44 2.35
N PHE A 60 4.36 12.48 1.38
CA PHE A 60 5.70 13.04 1.56
C PHE A 60 5.66 14.55 1.83
N GLY A 61 4.80 15.29 1.12
CA GLY A 61 4.65 16.74 1.30
C GLY A 61 3.90 17.15 2.58
N ASN A 62 3.09 16.24 3.13
CA ASN A 62 2.41 16.43 4.41
C ASN A 62 3.07 15.53 5.46
N SER A 63 2.44 14.40 5.81
CA SER A 63 2.99 13.44 6.76
C SER A 63 2.44 12.03 6.53
N PHE A 64 3.31 11.02 6.61
CA PHE A 64 2.91 9.61 6.62
C PHE A 64 2.21 9.20 7.93
N GLN A 65 2.15 10.07 8.93
CA GLN A 65 1.44 9.86 10.19
C GLN A 65 0.10 10.63 10.26
N MET A 66 -0.31 11.25 9.15
CA MET A 66 -1.51 12.08 9.05
C MET A 66 -2.64 11.35 8.35
N ALA A 67 -3.83 11.44 8.94
CA ALA A 67 -5.07 11.10 8.26
C ALA A 67 -5.50 12.31 7.44
N PHE A 68 -5.80 12.10 6.16
CA PHE A 68 -6.25 13.19 5.30
C PHE A 68 -7.72 13.51 5.61
N GLY A 69 -8.03 14.81 5.74
CA GLY A 69 -9.35 15.32 6.12
C GLY A 69 -10.43 15.01 5.08
N GLY A 70 -10.07 15.07 3.80
CA GLY A 70 -10.94 14.67 2.70
C GLY A 70 -11.42 13.23 2.88
N ALA A 71 -10.52 12.25 3.03
CA ALA A 71 -10.86 10.87 3.35
C ALA A 71 -11.70 10.76 4.63
N GLY A 72 -11.46 11.65 5.58
CA GLY A 72 -12.08 11.66 6.88
C GLY A 72 -11.33 10.82 7.91
N TYR A 73 -11.56 11.13 9.17
CA TYR A 73 -10.92 10.48 10.31
C TYR A 73 -11.79 10.60 11.56
N ALA A 74 -11.51 9.76 12.55
CA ALA A 74 -12.20 9.72 13.82
C ALA A 74 -11.24 9.94 14.99
N LEU A 75 -11.63 10.79 15.94
CA LEU A 75 -10.99 10.96 17.23
C LEU A 75 -11.87 10.37 18.31
N SER A 76 -11.30 9.56 19.20
CA SER A 76 -12.03 9.15 20.39
C SER A 76 -12.30 10.36 21.28
N TYR A 77 -13.40 10.31 22.04
CA TYR A 77 -13.82 11.41 22.91
C TYR A 77 -12.69 12.01 23.77
N PRO A 78 -11.91 11.23 24.55
CA PRO A 78 -10.88 11.79 25.41
C PRO A 78 -9.72 12.42 24.62
N LEU A 79 -9.43 11.93 23.40
CA LEU A 79 -8.43 12.56 22.54
C LEU A 79 -8.93 13.89 21.99
N ALA A 80 -10.17 13.95 21.49
CA ALA A 80 -10.77 15.18 21.01
C ALA A 80 -10.79 16.26 22.11
N GLN A 81 -11.11 15.89 23.35
CA GLN A 81 -11.04 16.78 24.51
C GLN A 81 -9.62 17.33 24.74
N ALA A 82 -8.61 16.46 24.71
CA ALA A 82 -7.22 16.85 24.92
C ALA A 82 -6.72 17.77 23.81
N VAL A 83 -7.09 17.50 22.55
CA VAL A 83 -6.77 18.34 21.40
C VAL A 83 -7.43 19.71 21.54
N ALA A 84 -8.74 19.76 21.78
CA ALA A 84 -9.49 21.01 21.94
C ALA A 84 -8.88 21.90 23.03
N LYS A 85 -8.53 21.32 24.19
CA LYS A 85 -7.92 22.05 25.31
C LYS A 85 -6.54 22.65 25.00
N ASN A 86 -5.77 22.03 24.11
CA ASN A 86 -4.38 22.42 23.83
C ASN A 86 -4.20 23.10 22.46
N MET A 87 -5.29 23.30 21.71
CA MET A 87 -5.26 23.76 20.31
C MET A 87 -4.46 25.06 20.12
N ASP A 88 -4.75 26.09 20.92
CA ASP A 88 -4.05 27.38 20.86
C ASP A 88 -2.55 27.28 21.10
N THR A 89 -2.15 26.45 22.05
CA THR A 89 -0.73 26.21 22.37
C THR A 89 -0.05 25.49 21.22
N CYS A 90 -0.68 24.44 20.69
CA CYS A 90 -0.14 23.69 19.56
C CYS A 90 0.05 24.58 18.32
N ILE A 91 -0.97 25.34 17.90
CA ILE A 91 -0.88 26.19 16.71
C ILE A 91 0.30 27.17 16.81
N LYS A 92 0.57 27.70 18.00
CA LYS A 92 1.71 28.59 18.26
C LYS A 92 3.06 27.87 18.15
N SER A 93 3.12 26.58 18.50
CA SER A 93 4.33 25.76 18.39
C SER A 93 4.72 25.44 16.94
N TYR A 94 3.78 25.50 15.99
CA TYR A 94 3.98 25.08 14.61
C TYR A 94 3.68 26.17 13.57
N PRO A 95 4.32 27.36 13.63
CA PRO A 95 3.96 28.51 12.78
C PRO A 95 4.18 28.28 11.27
N ASN A 96 4.97 27.26 10.90
CA ASN A 96 5.35 26.97 9.51
C ASN A 96 4.69 25.70 8.95
N VAL A 97 3.86 24.99 9.73
CA VAL A 97 3.15 23.81 9.24
C VAL A 97 1.97 24.25 8.38
N TYR A 98 1.94 23.79 7.13
CA TYR A 98 0.88 24.09 6.18
C TYR A 98 -0.15 22.96 6.14
N GLY A 99 -1.44 23.32 5.97
CA GLY A 99 -2.56 22.39 5.93
C GLY A 99 -3.15 22.13 7.32
N SER A 100 -4.49 22.12 7.41
CA SER A 100 -5.20 21.86 8.67
C SER A 100 -4.93 20.47 9.20
N ASP A 101 -4.88 19.48 8.33
CA ASP A 101 -4.76 18.08 8.76
C ASP A 101 -3.36 17.80 9.29
N HIS A 102 -2.33 18.40 8.67
CA HIS A 102 -0.95 18.25 9.10
C HIS A 102 -0.72 18.96 10.43
N MET A 103 -1.29 20.16 10.59
CA MET A 103 -1.30 20.87 11.87
C MET A 103 -1.97 20.03 12.96
N LEU A 104 -3.15 19.45 12.67
CA LEU A 104 -3.87 18.62 13.63
C LEU A 104 -3.06 17.38 14.02
N GLN A 105 -2.46 16.71 13.04
CA GLN A 105 -1.60 15.57 13.28
C GLN A 105 -0.43 15.94 14.19
N ALA A 106 0.21 17.10 14.00
CA ALA A 106 1.27 17.59 14.87
C ALA A 106 0.75 17.80 16.32
N CYS A 107 -0.41 18.42 16.50
CA CYS A 107 -1.04 18.58 17.81
C CYS A 107 -1.35 17.26 18.50
N ILE A 108 -1.81 16.25 17.75
CA ILE A 108 -2.08 14.91 18.27
C ILE A 108 -0.77 14.21 18.66
N ALA A 109 0.30 14.42 17.89
CA ALA A 109 1.62 13.87 18.18
C ALA A 109 2.25 14.45 19.45
N ASP A 110 2.02 15.74 19.75
CA ASP A 110 2.41 16.37 21.04
C ASP A 110 1.77 15.68 22.26
N LEU A 111 0.61 15.04 22.05
CA LEU A 111 -0.07 14.23 23.07
C LEU A 111 0.43 12.77 23.12
N GLY A 112 1.45 12.44 22.32
CA GLY A 112 2.03 11.09 22.24
C GLY A 112 1.19 10.08 21.48
N VAL A 113 0.27 10.53 20.62
CA VAL A 113 -0.66 9.66 19.88
C VAL A 113 -0.26 9.61 18.42
N THR A 114 -0.22 8.39 17.85
CA THR A 114 0.00 8.16 16.42
C THR A 114 -1.29 7.69 15.74
N ILE A 115 -1.32 7.81 14.41
CA ILE A 115 -2.47 7.37 13.62
C ILE A 115 -2.67 5.85 13.71
N THR A 116 -3.93 5.46 13.87
CA THR A 116 -4.45 4.11 13.68
C THR A 116 -4.98 4.00 12.26
N LEU A 117 -4.26 3.25 11.41
CA LEU A 117 -4.57 3.15 9.98
C LEU A 117 -5.79 2.25 9.72
N GLU A 118 -6.84 2.83 9.15
CA GLU A 118 -8.05 2.14 8.71
C GLU A 118 -8.19 2.24 7.19
N LYS A 119 -7.87 1.15 6.49
CA LYS A 119 -7.73 1.08 5.02
C LYS A 119 -9.00 1.38 4.22
N GLY A 120 -10.13 1.57 4.89
CA GLY A 120 -11.40 1.89 4.26
C GLY A 120 -11.66 3.38 4.07
N PHE A 121 -10.86 4.27 4.66
CA PHE A 121 -10.92 5.69 4.38
C PHE A 121 -10.10 6.00 3.12
N HIS A 122 -10.69 6.75 2.18
CA HIS A 122 -10.05 7.05 0.90
C HIS A 122 -10.05 8.52 0.56
N GLN A 123 -8.85 9.10 0.41
CA GLN A 123 -8.65 10.48 -0.03
C GLN A 123 -8.91 10.60 -1.53
N ILE A 124 -8.58 9.57 -2.31
CA ILE A 124 -8.66 9.60 -3.77
C ILE A 124 -7.85 10.78 -4.33
N ASP A 125 -6.62 10.93 -3.84
CA ASP A 125 -5.60 11.70 -4.56
C ASP A 125 -5.16 10.87 -5.78
N LEU A 126 -6.07 10.74 -6.74
CA LEU A 126 -5.95 10.03 -8.00
C LEU A 126 -6.68 10.84 -9.08
N HIS A 127 -6.35 10.62 -10.34
CA HIS A 127 -7.02 11.23 -11.48
C HIS A 127 -7.59 10.18 -12.45
N ASN A 128 -8.47 10.63 -13.35
CA ASN A 128 -9.08 9.83 -14.41
C ASN A 128 -9.95 8.69 -13.85
N ASP A 129 -9.95 7.53 -14.50
CA ASP A 129 -10.79 6.39 -14.17
C ASP A 129 -10.25 5.59 -12.97
N ILE A 130 -10.90 5.72 -11.81
CA ILE A 130 -10.56 4.95 -10.60
C ILE A 130 -11.18 3.54 -10.58
N SER A 131 -11.75 3.05 -11.68
CA SER A 131 -12.45 1.77 -11.70
C SER A 131 -11.57 0.57 -11.35
N GLY A 132 -10.29 0.59 -11.73
CA GLY A 132 -9.33 -0.43 -11.36
C GLY A 132 -9.08 -0.48 -9.84
N PHE A 133 -9.07 0.68 -9.18
CA PHE A 133 -8.94 0.79 -7.72
C PHE A 133 -10.16 0.23 -7.00
N LEU A 134 -11.37 0.69 -7.37
CA LEU A 134 -12.62 0.24 -6.75
C LEU A 134 -12.93 -1.25 -7.02
N SER A 135 -12.47 -1.80 -8.15
CA SER A 135 -12.63 -3.22 -8.47
C SER A 135 -11.71 -4.15 -7.66
N ALA A 136 -10.64 -3.60 -7.08
CA ALA A 136 -9.64 -4.34 -6.30
C ALA A 136 -9.45 -3.72 -4.91
N HIS A 137 -10.54 -3.22 -4.33
CA HIS A 137 -10.52 -2.64 -2.98
C HIS A 137 -9.94 -3.65 -1.97
N PRO A 138 -9.06 -3.21 -1.04
CA PRO A 138 -8.51 -4.08 0.00
C PRO A 138 -9.60 -4.81 0.79
N GLN A 139 -9.27 -5.96 1.37
CA GLN A 139 -10.17 -6.72 2.25
C GLN A 139 -10.34 -6.01 3.61
N SER A 140 -11.03 -4.88 3.60
CA SER A 140 -11.39 -4.04 4.73
C SER A 140 -12.73 -3.36 4.44
N PRO A 141 -13.58 -3.08 5.44
CA PRO A 141 -14.82 -2.35 5.21
C PRO A 141 -14.54 -1.03 4.51
N PHE A 142 -15.30 -0.70 3.47
CA PHE A 142 -15.24 0.59 2.81
C PHE A 142 -15.92 1.65 3.70
N LEU A 143 -15.21 2.71 4.07
CA LEU A 143 -15.65 3.69 5.08
C LEU A 143 -15.97 5.04 4.47
N SER A 144 -15.18 5.48 3.50
CA SER A 144 -15.39 6.75 2.85
C SER A 144 -14.80 6.80 1.45
N ILE A 145 -15.28 7.76 0.66
CA ILE A 145 -14.67 8.12 -0.61
C ILE A 145 -14.75 9.62 -0.82
N HIS A 146 -13.59 10.21 -1.11
CA HIS A 146 -13.43 11.63 -1.35
C HIS A 146 -13.12 11.94 -2.83
N HIS A 147 -13.22 13.22 -3.13
CA HIS A 147 -12.93 13.95 -4.36
C HIS A 147 -13.46 13.33 -5.66
N LEU A 148 -14.71 12.86 -5.65
CA LEU A 148 -15.36 12.26 -6.83
C LEU A 148 -15.48 13.22 -8.03
N ASP A 149 -15.40 14.53 -7.82
CA ASP A 149 -15.34 15.59 -8.84
C ASP A 149 -13.98 15.71 -9.55
N ALA A 150 -12.90 15.20 -8.96
CA ALA A 150 -11.55 15.18 -9.56
C ALA A 150 -11.23 13.92 -10.39
N VAL A 151 -12.14 12.94 -10.38
CA VAL A 151 -12.03 11.66 -11.10
C VAL A 151 -13.16 11.49 -12.11
N ASP A 152 -13.03 10.56 -13.05
CA ASP A 152 -14.12 10.23 -13.97
C ASP A 152 -15.31 9.59 -13.23
N PRO A 153 -16.54 9.64 -13.78
CA PRO A 153 -17.67 8.95 -13.19
C PRO A 153 -17.38 7.47 -12.96
N ILE A 154 -17.64 6.99 -11.74
CA ILE A 154 -17.34 5.60 -11.32
C ILE A 154 -18.18 4.53 -12.03
N PHE A 155 -19.21 4.94 -12.78
CA PHE A 155 -19.98 4.04 -13.64
C PHE A 155 -20.01 4.60 -15.08
N PRO A 156 -19.85 3.74 -16.10
CA PRO A 156 -19.93 4.18 -17.49
C PRO A 156 -21.33 4.66 -17.84
N SER A 157 -21.41 5.66 -18.73
CA SER A 157 -22.68 6.26 -19.20
C SER A 157 -23.53 6.93 -18.10
N MET A 158 -22.92 7.28 -16.97
CA MET A 158 -23.54 8.06 -15.90
C MET A 158 -22.71 9.31 -15.63
N ASN A 159 -23.33 10.39 -15.16
CA ASN A 159 -22.57 11.48 -14.54
C ASN A 159 -22.17 11.11 -13.09
N ARG A 160 -21.29 11.91 -12.47
CA ARG A 160 -20.75 11.62 -11.13
C ARG A 160 -21.83 11.46 -10.05
N PHE A 161 -22.85 12.31 -10.07
CA PHE A 161 -23.96 12.27 -9.11
C PHE A 161 -24.83 11.02 -9.31
N GLU A 162 -25.17 10.70 -10.56
CA GLU A 162 -25.90 9.48 -10.90
C GLU A 162 -25.12 8.22 -10.51
N ALA A 163 -23.82 8.20 -10.81
CA ALA A 163 -22.93 7.09 -10.52
C ALA A 163 -22.81 6.86 -9.00
N LEU A 164 -22.66 7.92 -8.21
CA LEU A 164 -22.65 7.83 -6.75
C LEU A 164 -23.99 7.31 -6.22
N ASN A 165 -25.12 7.89 -6.64
CA ASN A 165 -26.44 7.40 -6.22
C ASN A 165 -26.65 5.94 -6.62
N HIS A 166 -26.09 5.52 -7.75
CA HIS A 166 -26.15 4.15 -8.22
C HIS A 166 -25.34 3.19 -7.32
N LEU A 167 -24.11 3.56 -6.93
CA LEU A 167 -23.32 2.82 -5.94
C LEU A 167 -24.09 2.68 -4.62
N MET A 168 -24.73 3.76 -4.18
CA MET A 168 -25.48 3.80 -2.92
C MET A 168 -26.68 2.86 -2.90
N LYS A 169 -27.23 2.45 -4.06
CA LYS A 169 -28.26 1.40 -4.10
C LYS A 169 -27.74 0.07 -3.53
N ALA A 170 -26.50 -0.31 -3.88
CA ALA A 170 -25.88 -1.51 -3.32
C ALA A 170 -25.48 -1.30 -1.85
N ALA A 171 -24.92 -0.14 -1.53
CA ALA A 171 -24.54 0.23 -0.16
C ALA A 171 -25.72 0.16 0.82
N ASN A 172 -26.91 0.62 0.40
CA ASN A 172 -28.12 0.61 1.22
C ASN A 172 -28.64 -0.82 1.51
N VAL A 173 -28.24 -1.81 0.72
CA VAL A 173 -28.56 -3.22 1.00
C VAL A 173 -27.49 -3.82 1.92
N ASP A 174 -26.22 -3.63 1.59
CA ASP A 174 -25.14 -4.12 2.43
C ASP A 174 -23.82 -3.34 2.27
N GLN A 175 -23.60 -2.38 3.18
CA GLN A 175 -22.33 -1.65 3.26
C GLN A 175 -21.15 -2.57 3.55
N SER A 176 -21.32 -3.64 4.35
CA SER A 176 -20.21 -4.50 4.80
C SER A 176 -19.57 -5.31 3.68
N ARG A 177 -20.32 -5.52 2.59
CA ARG A 177 -19.85 -6.18 1.37
C ARG A 177 -19.46 -5.21 0.26
N LEU A 178 -19.80 -3.93 0.37
CA LEU A 178 -19.54 -2.97 -0.69
C LEU A 178 -18.04 -2.95 -1.04
N LEU A 179 -17.76 -3.08 -2.34
CA LEU A 179 -16.42 -3.19 -2.94
C LEU A 179 -15.56 -4.38 -2.50
N GLN A 180 -16.07 -5.28 -1.65
CA GLN A 180 -15.29 -6.44 -1.23
C GLN A 180 -14.98 -7.33 -2.43
N GLN A 181 -13.69 -7.50 -2.71
CA GLN A 181 -13.22 -8.34 -3.79
C GLN A 181 -13.35 -9.82 -3.40
N SER A 182 -13.98 -10.61 -4.26
CA SER A 182 -14.02 -12.08 -4.16
C SER A 182 -13.65 -12.70 -5.49
N THR A 183 -12.88 -13.79 -5.46
CA THR A 183 -12.37 -14.43 -6.67
C THR A 183 -12.88 -15.86 -6.76
N CYS A 184 -13.36 -16.23 -7.95
CA CYS A 184 -13.85 -17.57 -8.26
C CYS A 184 -13.19 -18.09 -9.54
N TYR A 185 -13.00 -19.40 -9.63
CA TYR A 185 -12.31 -20.04 -10.74
C TYR A 185 -13.23 -21.03 -11.46
N ASN A 186 -13.39 -20.85 -12.77
CA ASN A 186 -14.00 -21.86 -13.62
C ASN A 186 -12.90 -22.69 -14.28
N LYS A 187 -12.50 -23.78 -13.61
CA LYS A 187 -11.42 -24.65 -14.07
C LYS A 187 -11.70 -25.35 -15.40
N LYS A 188 -12.97 -25.56 -15.76
CA LYS A 188 -13.35 -26.20 -17.02
C LYS A 188 -12.98 -25.33 -18.23
N HIS A 189 -13.17 -24.03 -18.10
CA HIS A 189 -12.90 -23.06 -19.17
C HIS A 189 -11.63 -22.24 -18.93
N ASN A 190 -10.86 -22.55 -17.87
CA ASN A 190 -9.71 -21.79 -17.42
C ASN A 190 -9.99 -20.30 -17.14
N TRP A 191 -11.19 -19.97 -16.64
CA TRP A 191 -11.54 -18.57 -16.37
C TRP A 191 -11.35 -18.17 -14.91
N THR A 192 -11.00 -16.90 -14.71
CA THR A 192 -11.04 -16.24 -13.39
C THR A 192 -12.16 -15.21 -13.38
N PHE A 193 -12.98 -15.24 -12.33
CA PHE A 193 -13.96 -14.20 -12.02
C PHE A 193 -13.45 -13.44 -10.80
N SER A 194 -13.34 -12.12 -10.90
CA SER A 194 -13.12 -11.24 -9.75
C SER A 194 -14.34 -10.34 -9.59
N VAL A 195 -15.00 -10.44 -8.45
CA VAL A 195 -16.24 -9.72 -8.14
C VAL A 195 -15.94 -8.68 -7.07
N SER A 196 -16.12 -7.41 -7.40
CA SER A 196 -16.22 -6.30 -6.46
C SER A 196 -17.70 -6.04 -6.20
N TRP A 197 -18.19 -6.50 -5.05
CA TRP A 197 -19.63 -6.57 -4.79
C TRP A 197 -20.28 -5.17 -4.78
N GLY A 198 -21.38 -5.04 -5.53
CA GLY A 198 -22.08 -3.77 -5.70
C GLY A 198 -21.42 -2.81 -6.71
N TYR A 199 -20.35 -3.23 -7.38
CA TYR A 199 -19.59 -2.37 -8.30
C TYR A 199 -19.26 -3.03 -9.64
N SER A 200 -18.44 -4.08 -9.67
CA SER A 200 -17.97 -4.67 -10.93
C SER A 200 -17.69 -6.17 -10.85
N VAL A 201 -17.70 -6.83 -12.01
CA VAL A 201 -17.22 -8.20 -12.22
C VAL A 201 -16.22 -8.19 -13.36
N GLN A 202 -15.01 -8.66 -13.10
CA GLN A 202 -13.93 -8.84 -14.08
C GLN A 202 -13.82 -10.32 -14.44
N ILE A 203 -13.89 -10.64 -15.73
CA ILE A 203 -13.76 -12.00 -16.25
C ILE A 203 -12.47 -12.09 -17.06
N TYR A 204 -11.64 -13.07 -16.73
CA TYR A 204 -10.40 -13.38 -17.43
C TYR A 204 -10.54 -14.73 -18.13
N ASP A 205 -10.01 -14.85 -19.35
CA ASP A 205 -9.92 -16.10 -20.11
C ASP A 205 -8.75 -17.00 -19.66
N LYS A 206 -8.14 -16.68 -18.51
CA LYS A 206 -7.03 -17.38 -17.89
C LYS A 206 -7.18 -17.46 -16.37
N ILE A 207 -6.66 -18.54 -15.78
CA ILE A 207 -6.52 -18.66 -14.33
C ILE A 207 -5.39 -17.75 -13.84
N HIS A 208 -5.75 -16.77 -13.00
CA HIS A 208 -4.84 -15.83 -12.37
C HIS A 208 -4.78 -16.07 -10.86
N ALA A 209 -3.60 -15.90 -10.27
CA ALA A 209 -3.45 -16.04 -8.82
C ALA A 209 -4.14 -14.88 -8.08
N GLN A 210 -4.64 -15.13 -6.86
CA GLN A 210 -5.25 -14.09 -6.03
C GLN A 210 -4.31 -12.91 -5.77
N SER A 211 -3.01 -13.17 -5.60
CA SER A 211 -2.00 -12.11 -5.43
C SER A 211 -1.87 -11.20 -6.64
N TYR A 212 -2.12 -11.72 -7.85
CA TYR A 212 -2.18 -10.93 -9.07
C TYR A 212 -3.48 -10.13 -9.11
N ILE A 213 -4.63 -10.80 -8.87
CA ILE A 213 -5.98 -10.21 -8.92
C ILE A 213 -6.19 -9.09 -7.88
N ALA A 214 -5.55 -9.20 -6.72
CA ALA A 214 -5.61 -8.21 -5.66
C ALA A 214 -4.88 -6.89 -5.98
N MET A 215 -3.98 -6.87 -6.97
CA MET A 215 -3.36 -5.61 -7.42
C MET A 215 -4.31 -4.86 -8.37
N PRO A 216 -4.72 -3.63 -8.08
CA PRO A 216 -5.60 -2.88 -8.99
C PRO A 216 -4.98 -2.71 -10.38
N ILE A 217 -5.83 -2.75 -11.40
CA ILE A 217 -5.44 -2.33 -12.75
C ILE A 217 -5.23 -0.82 -12.72
N GLU A 218 -4.10 -0.34 -13.24
CA GLU A 218 -3.81 1.09 -13.31
C GLU A 218 -4.64 1.78 -14.41
N THR A 219 -5.92 2.01 -14.11
CA THR A 219 -6.85 2.81 -14.94
C THR A 219 -6.80 4.30 -14.57
N PHE A 220 -6.23 4.61 -13.41
CA PHE A 220 -6.14 5.93 -12.80
C PHE A 220 -4.74 6.52 -12.99
N GLY A 221 -4.63 7.83 -12.78
CA GLY A 221 -3.36 8.57 -12.76
C GLY A 221 -2.98 9.09 -11.38
N GLU A 222 -1.69 9.42 -11.22
CA GLU A 222 -1.15 10.09 -10.04
C GLU A 222 -1.74 11.50 -9.87
N TRP A 223 -2.08 11.88 -8.62
CA TRP A 223 -2.50 13.25 -8.28
C TRP A 223 -1.44 14.30 -8.61
N ARG A 224 -0.19 13.98 -8.27
CA ARG A 224 0.98 14.81 -8.55
C ARG A 224 2.15 13.94 -8.94
N LYS A 225 2.84 14.36 -10.00
CA LYS A 225 4.09 13.74 -10.43
C LYS A 225 5.20 14.02 -9.43
N GLY A 226 6.10 13.05 -9.24
CA GLY A 226 7.35 13.30 -8.49
C GLY A 226 7.84 12.16 -7.62
N ALA A 227 7.13 11.03 -7.55
CA ALA A 227 7.55 9.86 -6.78
C ALA A 227 7.65 8.61 -7.68
N TRP A 228 8.57 7.72 -7.31
CA TRP A 228 8.64 6.36 -7.84
C TRP A 228 8.83 5.37 -6.68
N PRO A 229 7.84 4.50 -6.37
CA PRO A 229 6.52 4.41 -7.01
C PRO A 229 5.61 5.63 -6.70
N PRO A 230 4.59 5.90 -7.54
CA PRO A 230 3.68 7.05 -7.34
C PRO A 230 2.58 6.79 -6.30
N TYR A 231 2.20 5.53 -6.07
CA TYR A 231 1.10 5.13 -5.19
C TYR A 231 1.59 4.39 -3.94
N MET A 232 0.78 4.41 -2.88
CA MET A 232 0.99 3.67 -1.64
C MET A 232 0.66 2.16 -1.76
N PHE A 233 0.46 1.66 -2.98
CA PHE A 233 0.15 0.26 -3.28
C PHE A 233 0.68 -0.14 -4.65
N ASN A 234 0.83 -1.46 -4.86
CA ASN A 234 1.25 -2.01 -6.14
C ASN A 234 0.09 -2.02 -7.13
N VAL A 235 0.38 -1.68 -8.38
CA VAL A 235 -0.57 -1.70 -9.49
C VAL A 235 -0.12 -2.72 -10.55
N ARG A 236 -1.07 -3.19 -11.36
CA ARG A 236 -0.78 -3.92 -12.60
C ARG A 236 -1.16 -3.06 -13.79
N GLY A 237 -0.23 -2.90 -14.73
CA GLY A 237 -0.50 -2.17 -15.97
C GLY A 237 -1.40 -2.96 -16.92
N LEU A 238 -2.19 -2.26 -17.73
CA LEU A 238 -2.83 -2.81 -18.92
C LEU A 238 -1.73 -3.04 -19.99
N LYS A 239 -1.09 -4.21 -20.01
CA LYS A 239 -0.10 -4.51 -21.05
C LYS A 239 -0.79 -4.73 -22.39
N SER A 240 -1.02 -3.66 -23.14
CA SER A 240 -1.49 -3.73 -24.54
C SER A 240 -0.37 -3.57 -25.58
N ASN A 241 0.87 -3.24 -25.17
CA ASN A 241 1.88 -2.75 -26.12
C ASN A 241 2.87 -3.80 -26.63
N ASN A 242 2.78 -5.06 -26.20
CA ASN A 242 3.52 -6.17 -26.82
C ASN A 242 2.49 -7.15 -27.37
N GLY A 243 2.23 -7.05 -28.68
CA GLY A 243 1.17 -7.80 -29.36
C GLY A 243 1.05 -9.26 -28.91
N ASN A 244 -0.19 -9.68 -28.66
CA ASN A 244 -0.71 -11.06 -28.59
C ASN A 244 -1.15 -11.65 -27.23
N SER A 245 -1.50 -10.88 -26.20
CA SER A 245 -2.15 -11.47 -25.02
C SER A 245 -3.35 -10.67 -24.51
N CYS A 246 -4.53 -10.94 -25.09
CA CYS A 246 -5.81 -10.44 -24.57
C CYS A 246 -6.10 -10.94 -23.15
N GLY A 247 -5.48 -12.04 -22.71
CA GLY A 247 -5.82 -12.68 -21.43
C GLY A 247 -5.36 -11.98 -20.16
N GLU A 248 -4.66 -10.85 -20.30
CA GLU A 248 -4.37 -9.93 -19.20
C GLU A 248 -5.41 -8.81 -19.07
N VAL A 249 -6.25 -8.60 -20.10
CA VAL A 249 -7.32 -7.59 -20.13
C VAL A 249 -8.66 -8.27 -19.82
N PRO A 250 -9.32 -7.96 -18.69
CA PRO A 250 -10.59 -8.58 -18.36
C PRO A 250 -11.74 -8.01 -19.19
N ASN A 251 -12.78 -8.84 -19.39
CA ASN A 251 -14.11 -8.34 -19.68
C ASN A 251 -14.73 -7.80 -18.39
N VAL A 252 -15.08 -6.51 -18.36
CA VAL A 252 -15.61 -5.84 -17.18
C VAL A 252 -17.12 -5.63 -17.34
N LEU A 253 -17.87 -6.13 -16.37
CA LEU A 253 -19.30 -5.89 -16.23
C LEU A 253 -19.53 -5.02 -15.00
N PHE A 254 -20.40 -4.03 -15.09
CA PHE A 254 -20.69 -3.11 -13.99
C PHE A 254 -22.03 -3.43 -13.35
N PHE A 255 -22.14 -3.16 -12.05
CA PHE A 255 -23.38 -3.29 -11.30
C PHE A 255 -24.50 -2.50 -11.97
N ASP A 256 -25.62 -3.15 -12.19
CA ASP A 256 -26.77 -2.60 -12.93
C ASP A 256 -28.02 -2.54 -12.07
N SER A 257 -28.31 -3.60 -11.30
CA SER A 257 -29.53 -3.66 -10.49
C SER A 257 -29.50 -4.71 -9.40
N LEU A 258 -30.41 -4.56 -8.45
CA LEU A 258 -30.76 -5.55 -7.43
C LEU A 258 -32.05 -6.25 -7.87
N GLU A 259 -32.03 -7.57 -7.96
CA GLU A 259 -33.21 -8.36 -8.34
C GLU A 259 -34.02 -8.82 -7.11
N GLY A 260 -33.61 -8.40 -5.91
CA GLY A 260 -34.27 -8.71 -4.63
C GLY A 260 -33.58 -9.84 -3.87
N THR A 261 -34.37 -10.63 -3.14
CA THR A 261 -33.87 -11.79 -2.39
C THR A 261 -34.41 -13.09 -2.98
N SER A 262 -33.54 -14.09 -3.13
CA SER A 262 -33.88 -15.43 -3.60
C SER A 262 -33.09 -16.45 -2.80
N MET A 263 -33.74 -17.50 -2.29
CA MET A 263 -33.09 -18.61 -1.56
C MET A 263 -32.12 -18.14 -0.44
N ASN A 264 -32.51 -17.16 0.40
CA ASN A 264 -31.65 -16.53 1.42
C ASN A 264 -30.40 -15.80 0.89
N HIS A 265 -30.41 -15.40 -0.37
CA HIS A 265 -29.35 -14.60 -0.99
C HIS A 265 -29.91 -13.28 -1.51
N VAL A 266 -29.11 -12.22 -1.43
CA VAL A 266 -29.25 -11.00 -2.22
C VAL A 266 -28.72 -11.29 -3.62
N VAL A 267 -29.53 -10.98 -4.65
CA VAL A 267 -29.15 -11.17 -6.05
C VAL A 267 -28.83 -9.83 -6.68
N THR A 268 -27.59 -9.69 -7.15
CA THR A 268 -27.10 -8.50 -7.85
C THR A 268 -26.82 -8.84 -9.31
N THR A 269 -27.18 -7.93 -10.21
CA THR A 269 -27.02 -8.07 -11.65
C THR A 269 -25.93 -7.13 -12.14
N TYR A 270 -25.04 -7.65 -12.99
CA TYR A 270 -23.95 -6.92 -13.62
C TYR A 270 -24.07 -7.06 -15.12
N VAL A 271 -23.87 -5.97 -15.85
CA VAL A 271 -24.01 -5.95 -17.31
C VAL A 271 -22.78 -5.35 -17.97
N MET A 272 -22.46 -5.87 -19.15
CA MET A 272 -21.43 -5.30 -20.02
C MET A 272 -21.93 -3.96 -20.56
N LYS A 273 -21.17 -2.89 -20.32
CA LYS A 273 -21.46 -1.55 -20.85
C LYS A 273 -20.49 -1.16 -21.98
N THR A 274 -19.25 -1.62 -21.90
CA THR A 274 -18.21 -1.36 -22.90
C THR A 274 -17.57 -2.68 -23.30
N PRO A 275 -17.56 -3.03 -24.60
CA PRO A 275 -16.81 -4.19 -25.09
C PRO A 275 -15.31 -4.02 -24.83
N ARG A 276 -14.59 -5.12 -24.59
CA ARG A 276 -13.12 -5.07 -24.50
C ARG A 276 -12.52 -4.54 -25.80
N SER A 277 -11.48 -3.70 -25.69
CA SER A 277 -10.76 -3.16 -26.84
C SER A 277 -9.78 -4.14 -27.50
N CYS A 278 -9.66 -5.35 -26.96
CA CYS A 278 -8.82 -6.39 -27.52
C CYS A 278 -9.64 -7.28 -28.46
N GLY A 279 -9.19 -7.47 -29.70
CA GLY A 279 -9.86 -8.35 -30.67
C GLY A 279 -9.90 -9.81 -30.19
N SER A 280 -10.97 -10.53 -30.49
CA SER A 280 -11.06 -11.96 -30.18
C SER A 280 -9.95 -12.71 -30.93
N SER A 281 -9.07 -13.38 -30.19
CA SER A 281 -8.25 -14.43 -30.80
C SER A 281 -9.21 -15.50 -31.32
N GLY A 282 -9.27 -15.63 -32.64
CA GLY A 282 -10.10 -16.50 -33.50
C GLY A 282 -10.98 -17.58 -32.87
N ASN A 283 -12.20 -17.72 -33.41
CA ASN A 283 -13.02 -18.94 -33.50
C ASN A 283 -13.04 -19.94 -32.33
N ASP A 284 -12.88 -19.48 -31.10
CA ASP A 284 -13.02 -20.33 -29.92
C ASP A 284 -14.46 -20.26 -29.37
N ASP A 285 -15.11 -21.42 -29.31
CA ASP A 285 -16.45 -21.68 -28.75
C ASP A 285 -16.53 -21.42 -27.22
N HIS A 286 -15.50 -20.77 -26.66
CA HIS A 286 -15.28 -20.47 -25.25
C HIS A 286 -14.90 -19.00 -25.04
N SER A 287 -15.37 -18.11 -25.91
CA SER A 287 -15.12 -16.68 -25.76
C SER A 287 -15.90 -16.09 -24.59
N ILE A 288 -15.18 -15.44 -23.68
CA ILE A 288 -15.76 -14.62 -22.60
C ILE A 288 -16.52 -13.39 -23.14
N ASP A 289 -16.41 -13.07 -24.42
CA ASP A 289 -17.02 -11.89 -25.06
C ASP A 289 -18.53 -11.99 -25.19
N GLY A 290 -19.05 -13.21 -25.24
CA GLY A 290 -20.49 -13.45 -25.28
C GLY A 290 -21.19 -13.20 -23.94
N ILE A 291 -20.44 -12.98 -22.85
CA ILE A 291 -21.01 -12.81 -21.51
C ILE A 291 -21.44 -11.37 -21.32
N LEU A 292 -22.71 -11.09 -21.58
CA LEU A 292 -23.29 -9.74 -21.46
C LEU A 292 -23.88 -9.44 -20.09
N LYS A 293 -24.22 -10.48 -19.30
CA LYS A 293 -24.89 -10.36 -18.00
C LYS A 293 -24.39 -11.43 -17.04
N ILE A 294 -24.17 -11.05 -15.78
CA ILE A 294 -23.86 -11.96 -14.67
C ILE A 294 -24.80 -11.66 -13.50
N HIS A 295 -25.25 -12.73 -12.84
CA HIS A 295 -25.93 -12.66 -11.55
C HIS A 295 -24.98 -13.13 -10.45
N VAL A 296 -24.82 -12.35 -9.40
CA VAL A 296 -24.07 -12.72 -8.20
C VAL A 296 -25.04 -12.91 -7.06
N PHE A 297 -24.98 -14.10 -6.45
CA PHE A 297 -25.76 -14.47 -5.28
C PHE A 297 -24.89 -14.30 -4.04
N SER A 298 -25.34 -13.48 -3.09
CA SER A 298 -24.59 -13.21 -1.85
C SER A 298 -25.46 -13.52 -0.64
N PRO A 299 -24.96 -14.18 0.42
CA PRO A 299 -25.77 -14.54 1.59
C PRO A 299 -26.49 -13.33 2.19
N ILE A 300 -27.71 -13.46 2.71
CA ILE A 300 -28.44 -12.31 3.25
C ILE A 300 -27.77 -11.69 4.49
N HIS A 301 -26.98 -12.47 5.24
CA HIS A 301 -26.28 -12.00 6.42
C HIS A 301 -25.11 -11.08 6.05
N LYS A 302 -25.00 -9.95 6.75
CA LYS A 302 -23.88 -8.99 6.59
C LYS A 302 -22.54 -9.67 6.86
N LEU A 303 -21.50 -9.23 6.16
CA LEU A 303 -20.13 -9.64 6.42
C LEU A 303 -19.71 -9.10 7.80
N HIS A 304 -19.25 -9.96 8.71
CA HIS A 304 -18.82 -9.51 10.03
C HIS A 304 -17.52 -8.72 9.94
N VAL A 305 -17.57 -7.45 10.37
CA VAL A 305 -16.42 -6.56 10.52
C VAL A 305 -15.61 -7.02 11.73
N GLY A 306 -14.74 -8.00 11.51
CA GLY A 306 -13.93 -8.64 12.56
C GLY A 306 -13.07 -9.78 12.04
N ILE A 307 -13.40 -10.31 10.86
CA ILE A 307 -12.62 -11.38 10.22
C ILE A 307 -11.50 -10.76 9.36
N THR A 308 -10.61 -10.01 9.98
CA THR A 308 -9.24 -9.88 9.47
C THR A 308 -8.58 -11.23 9.68
N TYR A 309 -8.21 -11.94 8.60
CA TYR A 309 -7.37 -13.15 8.44
C TYR A 309 -7.19 -14.19 9.57
N LEU A 310 -7.12 -13.81 10.85
CA LEU A 310 -7.15 -14.71 12.00
C LEU A 310 -8.39 -15.63 11.98
N ASP A 311 -9.57 -15.15 11.55
CA ASP A 311 -10.77 -15.97 11.69
C ASP A 311 -11.07 -16.94 10.52
N LYS A 312 -10.36 -16.81 9.38
CA LYS A 312 -10.38 -17.85 8.34
C LYS A 312 -9.50 -19.06 8.70
N ALA A 313 -8.62 -18.92 9.69
CA ALA A 313 -7.92 -20.07 10.27
C ALA A 313 -8.85 -20.87 11.22
N THR A 314 -9.84 -20.23 11.85
CA THR A 314 -10.76 -20.83 12.83
C THR A 314 -12.07 -21.38 12.25
N GLN A 315 -12.30 -21.25 10.94
CA GLN A 315 -13.33 -22.03 10.21
C GLN A 315 -12.79 -23.30 9.56
N THR A 316 -11.55 -23.69 9.86
CA THR A 316 -11.12 -25.08 9.72
C THR A 316 -11.47 -25.77 11.03
N GLU A 317 -12.32 -26.79 10.93
CA GLU A 317 -12.63 -27.73 12.02
C GLU A 317 -11.41 -28.01 12.89
N ASN A 318 -11.57 -27.92 14.22
CA ASN A 318 -10.66 -28.39 15.27
C ASN A 318 -9.27 -28.78 14.76
N ILE A 319 -8.37 -27.81 14.66
CA ILE A 319 -6.94 -28.11 14.54
C ILE A 319 -6.59 -28.86 15.83
N GLU A 320 -6.46 -30.19 15.72
CA GLU A 320 -6.01 -31.05 16.82
C GLU A 320 -4.75 -30.43 17.44
N GLU A 321 -4.63 -30.45 18.76
CA GLU A 321 -3.49 -29.92 19.52
C GLU A 321 -2.14 -30.45 18.97
N ASP A 322 -2.16 -31.68 18.43
CA ASP A 322 -1.07 -32.34 17.69
C ASP A 322 -0.63 -31.61 16.41
N THR A 323 -1.55 -30.97 15.69
CA THR A 323 -1.24 -30.18 14.47
C THR A 323 -0.54 -28.86 14.82
N LEU A 324 -0.97 -28.21 15.90
CA LEU A 324 -0.31 -27.00 16.42
C LEU A 324 1.09 -27.30 16.94
N GLU A 325 1.27 -28.41 17.65
CA GLU A 325 2.57 -28.88 18.13
C GLU A 325 3.50 -29.25 16.96
N LYS A 326 3.00 -29.92 15.92
CA LYS A 326 3.75 -30.20 14.68
C LYS A 326 4.19 -28.92 13.97
N ILE A 327 3.33 -27.91 13.88
CA ILE A 327 3.68 -26.61 13.28
C ILE A 327 4.79 -25.93 14.10
N LEU A 328 4.66 -25.89 15.42
CA LEU A 328 5.64 -25.27 16.31
C LEU A 328 7.00 -25.97 16.23
N ASN A 329 7.01 -27.31 16.23
CA ASN A 329 8.22 -28.11 16.09
C ASN A 329 8.89 -27.91 14.72
N THR A 330 8.10 -27.77 13.66
CA THR A 330 8.60 -27.48 12.32
C THR A 330 9.23 -26.08 12.25
N LEU A 331 8.57 -25.06 12.81
CA LEU A 331 9.09 -23.69 12.88
C LEU A 331 10.38 -23.61 13.70
N THR A 332 10.44 -24.32 14.84
CA THR A 332 11.64 -24.38 15.68
C THR A 332 12.80 -25.05 14.94
N THR A 333 12.52 -26.14 14.22
CA THR A 333 13.51 -26.83 13.40
C THR A 333 14.04 -25.95 12.26
N LEU A 334 13.15 -25.18 11.62
CA LEU A 334 13.54 -24.22 10.59
C LEU A 334 14.38 -23.09 11.18
N SER A 335 14.02 -22.55 12.34
CA SER A 335 14.80 -21.52 13.04
C SER A 335 16.22 -22.01 13.32
N MET A 336 16.36 -23.20 13.92
CA MET A 336 17.68 -23.78 14.19
C MET A 336 18.51 -24.01 12.93
N LYS A 337 17.87 -24.39 11.80
CA LYS A 337 18.56 -24.53 10.51
C LYS A 337 19.02 -23.17 9.96
N VAL A 338 18.20 -22.13 10.08
CA VAL A 338 18.55 -20.78 9.66
C VAL A 338 19.73 -20.25 10.48
N ASP A 339 19.73 -20.47 11.80
CA ASP A 339 20.85 -20.11 12.68
C ASP A 339 22.13 -20.88 12.30
N SER A 340 22.01 -22.19 12.06
CA SER A 340 23.12 -23.03 11.60
C SER A 340 23.68 -22.52 10.26
N MET A 341 22.82 -22.18 9.29
CA MET A 341 23.24 -21.60 8.02
C MET A 341 23.93 -20.24 8.22
N GLY A 342 23.45 -19.41 9.15
CA GLY A 342 24.11 -18.16 9.54
C GLY A 342 25.55 -18.39 10.01
N THR A 343 25.77 -19.40 10.87
CA THR A 343 27.11 -19.74 11.36
C THR A 343 28.03 -20.31 10.27
N GLU A 344 27.50 -21.07 9.31
CA GLU A 344 28.28 -21.55 8.15
C GLU A 344 28.67 -20.39 7.23
N ILE A 345 27.76 -19.44 6.99
CA ILE A 345 28.05 -18.23 6.20
C ILE A 345 29.15 -17.41 6.85
N GLU A 346 29.15 -17.24 8.18
CA GLU A 346 30.23 -16.54 8.89
C GLU A 346 31.58 -17.26 8.79
N LYS A 347 31.59 -18.59 8.88
CA LYS A 347 32.80 -19.39 8.67
C LYS A 347 33.34 -19.26 7.25
N LEU A 348 32.45 -19.26 6.25
CA LEU A 348 32.82 -19.07 4.84
C LEU A 348 33.41 -17.67 4.60
N LYS A 349 32.80 -16.61 5.16
CA LYS A 349 33.35 -15.25 5.11
C LYS A 349 34.73 -15.16 5.76
N THR A 350 34.89 -15.76 6.94
CA THR A 350 36.18 -15.79 7.64
C THR A 350 37.27 -16.51 6.84
N ASN A 351 36.90 -17.60 6.15
CA ASN A 351 37.83 -18.33 5.28
C ASN A 351 38.17 -17.54 4.01
N GLU A 352 37.20 -16.82 3.44
CA GLU A 352 37.42 -15.92 2.30
C GLU A 352 38.39 -14.79 2.67
N ASP A 353 38.23 -14.16 3.84
CA ASP A 353 39.12 -13.10 4.31
C ASP A 353 40.55 -13.61 4.56
N LYS A 354 40.69 -14.81 5.13
CA LYS A 354 41.99 -15.48 5.26
C LYS A 354 42.62 -15.78 3.90
N LEU A 355 41.83 -16.23 2.93
CA LEU A 355 42.34 -16.53 1.59
C LEU A 355 42.82 -15.24 0.90
N LYS A 356 42.03 -14.15 0.99
CA LYS A 356 42.43 -12.82 0.50
C LYS A 356 43.71 -12.34 1.16
N SER A 357 43.87 -12.52 2.48
CA SER A 357 45.10 -12.11 3.17
C SER A 357 46.33 -12.90 2.71
N ILE A 358 46.17 -14.22 2.50
CA ILE A 358 47.25 -15.07 1.97
C ILE A 358 47.64 -14.63 0.56
N THR A 359 46.67 -14.40 -0.33
CA THR A 359 46.93 -13.94 -1.69
C THR A 359 47.62 -12.57 -1.70
N THR A 360 47.17 -11.62 -0.88
CA THR A 360 47.79 -10.29 -0.76
C THR A 360 49.23 -10.41 -0.25
N ASN A 361 49.50 -11.26 0.74
CA ASN A 361 50.84 -11.48 1.25
C ASN A 361 51.77 -12.13 0.21
N GLN A 362 51.28 -13.12 -0.53
CA GLN A 362 52.02 -13.75 -1.64
C GLN A 362 52.34 -12.73 -2.73
N LEU A 363 51.36 -11.91 -3.13
CA LEU A 363 51.55 -10.86 -4.14
C LEU A 363 52.60 -9.83 -3.67
N THR A 364 52.52 -9.42 -2.40
CA THR A 364 53.48 -8.48 -1.79
C THR A 364 54.89 -9.06 -1.77
N GLN A 365 55.03 -10.36 -1.44
CA GLN A 365 56.31 -11.04 -1.43
C GLN A 365 56.90 -11.19 -2.84
N GLN A 366 56.06 -11.51 -3.83
CA GLN A 366 56.45 -11.62 -5.23
C GLN A 366 56.86 -10.26 -5.82
N CYS A 367 56.17 -9.18 -5.47
CA CYS A 367 56.57 -7.81 -5.82
C CYS A 367 57.90 -7.40 -5.16
N ALA A 368 58.12 -7.75 -3.88
CA ALA A 368 59.38 -7.47 -3.19
C ALA A 368 60.58 -8.24 -3.79
N GLU A 369 60.37 -9.47 -4.25
CA GLU A 369 61.39 -10.24 -4.97
C GLU A 369 61.70 -9.67 -6.36
N LEU A 370 60.70 -9.18 -7.09
CA LEU A 370 60.88 -8.48 -8.37
C LEU A 370 61.67 -7.17 -8.20
N CYS A 371 61.33 -6.34 -7.19
CA CYS A 371 62.08 -5.12 -6.88
C CYS A 371 63.54 -5.40 -6.53
N ARG A 372 63.84 -6.44 -5.72
CA ARG A 372 65.23 -6.84 -5.43
C ARG A 372 65.99 -7.36 -6.66
N SER A 373 65.29 -7.87 -7.69
CA SER A 373 65.92 -8.31 -8.93
C SER A 373 66.28 -7.14 -9.86
N GLU A 374 65.55 -6.02 -9.77
CA GLU A 374 65.85 -4.79 -10.52
C GLU A 374 66.96 -3.97 -9.84
N ASP A 375 67.00 -3.93 -8.50
CA ASP A 375 68.08 -3.25 -7.75
C ASP A 375 69.47 -3.89 -7.97
N ASN A 376 69.53 -5.18 -8.32
CA ASN A 376 70.79 -5.87 -8.65
C ASN A 376 71.26 -5.67 -10.10
N LYS A 377 70.58 -4.83 -10.90
CA LYS A 377 70.92 -4.57 -12.32
C LYS A 377 71.21 -3.11 -12.65
N ILE A 378 71.34 -2.23 -11.66
CA ILE A 378 71.68 -0.81 -11.89
C ILE A 378 73.01 -0.48 -11.21
N PRO A 379 74.13 -0.35 -11.97
CA PRO A 379 75.38 0.18 -11.46
C PRO A 379 75.25 1.69 -11.14
N GLU A 380 75.82 2.10 -10.01
CA GLU A 380 75.98 3.50 -9.62
C GLU A 380 76.66 4.32 -10.74
N LEU A 381 75.99 5.38 -11.19
CA LEU A 381 76.59 6.46 -11.96
C LEU A 381 76.43 7.76 -11.15
N GLU A 382 77.52 8.18 -10.51
CA GLU A 382 77.73 9.57 -10.10
C GLU A 382 77.90 10.45 -11.36
N GLY A 383 77.16 11.55 -11.46
CA GLY A 383 77.37 12.52 -12.53
C GLY A 383 76.22 13.50 -12.77
N ASP A 384 76.36 14.67 -12.14
CA ASP A 384 75.77 15.99 -12.41
C ASP A 384 74.59 16.21 -13.40
N VAL A 385 73.54 16.78 -12.81
CA VAL A 385 72.77 17.98 -13.20
C VAL A 385 72.55 18.26 -14.69
N GLY A 386 71.28 18.14 -15.12
CA GLY A 386 70.69 19.11 -16.04
C GLY A 386 69.72 18.58 -17.10
N THR A 387 68.43 18.73 -16.80
CA THR A 387 67.37 19.16 -17.74
C THR A 387 67.12 18.34 -19.02
N LEU A 388 66.01 17.58 -19.07
CA LEU A 388 64.89 17.90 -19.99
C LEU A 388 63.65 17.00 -19.81
N HIS A 389 62.51 17.70 -19.75
CA HIS A 389 61.18 17.40 -20.31
C HIS A 389 60.32 16.23 -19.79
N LYS A 390 59.27 16.67 -19.06
CA LYS A 390 58.02 15.99 -18.79
C LYS A 390 57.31 15.56 -20.09
N THR A 391 56.86 14.31 -20.13
CA THR A 391 55.62 13.94 -20.83
C THR A 391 54.74 13.16 -19.85
N HIS A 392 53.54 13.71 -19.61
CA HIS A 392 52.46 13.12 -18.82
C HIS A 392 51.73 12.05 -19.63
N ASN A 393 51.40 10.93 -18.97
CA ASN A 393 50.11 10.23 -19.05
C ASN A 393 50.08 9.27 -17.85
N ILE A 394 49.48 9.68 -16.72
CA ILE A 394 48.08 9.45 -16.33
C ILE A 394 47.75 7.95 -16.24
N TYR A 395 47.72 7.43 -15.02
CA TYR A 395 46.49 6.89 -14.42
C TYR A 395 46.54 7.10 -12.89
N GLN A 396 45.56 7.85 -12.38
CA GLN A 396 45.34 8.10 -10.97
C GLN A 396 44.76 6.86 -10.29
N SER A 397 45.29 6.53 -9.12
CA SER A 397 44.62 5.78 -8.07
C SER A 397 43.86 6.76 -7.15
N ILE A 398 42.62 6.44 -6.77
CA ILE A 398 41.94 7.10 -5.65
C ILE A 398 41.55 6.00 -4.65
N SER A 399 42.10 6.13 -3.45
CA SER A 399 41.79 5.36 -2.26
C SER A 399 40.62 6.00 -1.49
N VAL A 400 39.78 5.14 -0.91
CA VAL A 400 38.74 5.50 0.05
C VAL A 400 39.39 5.65 1.43
N GLY A 401 39.23 6.83 2.04
CA GLY A 401 39.58 7.10 3.43
C GLY A 401 38.31 7.37 4.24
N GLU A 402 38.06 6.55 5.25
CA GLU A 402 37.16 6.89 6.35
C GLU A 402 37.94 7.69 7.39
N THR A 403 37.45 8.86 7.76
CA THR A 403 37.84 9.56 8.99
C THR A 403 36.59 10.02 9.73
N ASN A 404 36.32 9.36 10.86
CA ASN A 404 35.62 9.97 11.98
C ASN A 404 36.66 10.74 12.79
N GLU A 405 36.45 12.03 13.04
CA GLU A 405 36.84 12.58 14.33
C GLU A 405 36.08 13.85 14.70
N ALA A 406 35.88 13.98 16.01
CA ALA A 406 35.07 14.96 16.67
C ALA A 406 35.89 16.16 17.17
N ARG A 407 35.15 17.25 17.39
CA ARG A 407 35.28 18.21 18.51
C ARG A 407 36.36 19.30 18.44
N SER A 408 35.88 20.55 18.37
CA SER A 408 36.52 21.71 18.98
C SER A 408 35.68 22.25 20.16
N ARG A 409 36.31 22.25 21.34
CA ARG A 409 36.23 23.23 22.44
C ARG A 409 37.71 23.57 22.69
N GLY A 410 38.23 24.77 22.91
CA GLY A 410 37.77 26.10 23.26
C GLY A 410 38.97 26.79 23.96
N GLY A 411 39.11 28.12 23.86
CA GLY A 411 40.07 28.92 24.64
C GLY A 411 41.32 29.38 23.88
N ASP A 412 41.33 30.62 23.38
CA ASP A 412 41.84 31.82 24.06
C ASP A 412 41.28 33.09 23.38
#